data_AF-K5ZWP3-F1
#
_entry.id   AF-K5ZWP3-F1
#
_cell.length_a   1.000
_cell.length_b   1.000
_cell.length_c   1.000
_cell.angle_alpha   90.00
_cell.angle_beta   90.00
_cell.angle_gamma   90.00
#
_symmetry.space_group_name_H-M   'P 1'
#
loop_
_entity.id
_entity.type
_entity.pdbx_description
1 polymer ?
#
loop_
_entity_poly.entity_id
_entity_poly.type
_entity_poly.pdbx_seq_one_letter_code
_entity_poly.pdbx_strand_id
1 'polypeptide(L)'
;MKTTRLFSFLILISLVSNANAQLRVLSNGRVQAGLLKDNNEDLGNVTSMQIYGRIGDARAGSKLTFGDFGQYANQGWNVFAGEYGTTDTDQLWLHGKLGIYMTTNGYANNVVAYYNPASNTNFVFNTNLRVNGVNITSDARLKENVESLQNPLALLEQVNGVSYSYNLSTLEENREQDESKFSATLDNGISGSSSDSEEIMDAATIAKINRDKQIQAEIDRREAAEASRKRIGFLAQDIQKVLPELVQTDENGMMSIDYIGFIPLIVESIKEMQQTIQQQNEVIDNLQALLSPEVQSQLRSSTTSTSNISAVDSAKLYNREGASVSYTLPATFVSASLQIFDVTGKPVKVIKLDNGSSNVVEVSRSELGYGTFIYTLFVDGKKADTLKKYVSL
;
A
#
# COMPACT_ATOMS: atom_id res chain seq x y z
N MET A 1 22.70 96.30 8.31
CA MET A 1 21.96 95.27 9.07
C MET A 1 21.12 94.48 8.06
N LYS A 2 21.52 93.24 7.72
CA LYS A 2 20.90 91.97 8.18
C LYS A 2 19.41 91.91 7.75
N THR A 3 18.88 91.01 6.92
CA THR A 3 19.16 89.57 6.62
C THR A 3 18.44 89.22 5.30
N THR A 4 19.07 88.76 4.24
CA THR A 4 19.40 87.35 3.89
C THR A 4 18.22 86.36 3.91
N ARG A 5 17.72 86.06 2.70
CA ARG A 5 17.20 84.77 2.18
C ARG A 5 16.16 83.99 3.00
N LEU A 6 14.89 84.12 2.62
CA LEU A 6 13.83 83.15 2.92
C LEU A 6 13.34 82.49 1.61
N PHE A 7 14.23 81.75 0.96
CA PHE A 7 13.93 81.00 -0.27
C PHE A 7 14.60 79.62 -0.19
N SER A 8 14.31 78.85 0.87
CA SER A 8 14.81 77.46 1.04
C SER A 8 14.04 76.71 2.13
N PHE A 9 12.70 76.64 2.05
CA PHE A 9 11.94 75.74 2.94
C PHE A 9 10.82 74.95 2.23
N LEU A 10 10.89 74.84 0.90
CA LEU A 10 9.93 74.06 0.10
C LEU A 10 10.52 72.85 -0.64
N ILE A 11 11.82 72.55 -0.51
CA ILE A 11 12.46 71.41 -1.19
C ILE A 11 13.51 70.78 -0.26
N LEU A 12 13.08 70.25 0.88
CA LEU A 12 13.90 69.31 1.66
C LEU A 12 13.04 68.36 2.51
N ILE A 13 11.85 68.00 2.03
CA ILE A 13 11.04 66.90 2.59
C ILE A 13 10.72 65.84 1.51
N SER A 14 11.08 66.08 0.24
CA SER A 14 10.82 65.16 -0.88
C SER A 14 11.97 64.20 -1.23
N LEU A 15 12.97 64.01 -0.34
CA LEU A 15 14.12 63.13 -0.59
C LEU A 15 14.39 62.17 0.58
N VAL A 16 13.34 61.75 1.27
CA VAL A 16 13.41 60.53 2.09
C VAL A 16 12.78 59.38 1.31
N SER A 17 13.37 59.05 0.16
CA SER A 17 13.22 57.72 -0.42
C SER A 17 14.00 56.75 0.46
N ASN A 18 13.47 56.45 1.65
CA ASN A 18 13.96 55.35 2.45
C ASN A 18 13.59 54.06 1.72
N ALA A 19 14.62 53.45 1.17
CA ALA A 19 14.58 52.11 0.63
C ALA A 19 13.91 51.14 1.62
N ASN A 20 12.78 50.58 1.17
CA ASN A 20 12.28 49.22 1.35
C ASN A 20 12.65 48.53 2.67
N ALA A 21 11.79 48.67 3.69
CA ALA A 21 11.81 47.75 4.81
C ALA A 21 11.45 46.33 4.30
N GLN A 22 12.41 45.40 4.33
CA GLN A 22 12.22 43.98 3.99
C GLN A 22 11.44 43.20 5.05
N LEU A 23 11.08 43.87 6.15
CA LEU A 23 10.30 43.35 7.26
C LEU A 23 9.31 44.43 7.72
N ARG A 24 8.04 44.06 7.89
CA ARG A 24 7.00 44.94 8.45
C ARG A 24 6.27 44.21 9.57
N VAL A 25 6.24 44.82 10.76
CA VAL A 25 5.37 44.41 11.86
C VAL A 25 4.07 45.23 11.75
N LEU A 26 2.93 44.54 11.66
CA LEU A 26 1.61 45.16 11.60
C LEU A 26 1.12 45.50 13.00
N SER A 27 0.17 46.43 13.10
CA SER A 27 -0.41 46.88 14.38
C SER A 27 -1.09 45.77 15.19
N ASN A 28 -1.40 44.64 14.55
CA ASN A 28 -1.97 43.47 15.17
C ASN A 28 -0.94 42.36 15.48
N GLY A 29 0.36 42.67 15.44
CA GLY A 29 1.45 41.74 15.81
C GLY A 29 1.91 40.79 14.70
N ARG A 30 1.27 40.80 13.52
CA ARG A 30 1.70 40.00 12.36
C ARG A 30 2.98 40.53 11.73
N VAL A 31 3.78 39.64 11.15
CA VAL A 31 5.06 39.98 10.51
C VAL A 31 5.06 39.60 9.04
N GLN A 32 5.44 40.54 8.18
CA GLN A 32 5.63 40.30 6.75
C GLN A 32 7.09 40.52 6.37
N ALA A 33 7.67 39.62 5.59
CA ALA A 33 9.03 39.72 5.08
C ALA A 33 9.04 39.63 3.55
N GLY A 34 9.85 40.45 2.86
CA GLY A 34 9.97 40.45 1.40
C GLY A 34 9.22 41.58 0.69
N LEU A 35 8.76 41.33 -0.54
CA LEU A 35 8.04 42.34 -1.35
C LEU A 35 6.62 42.55 -0.81
N LEU A 36 6.50 43.47 0.16
CA LEU A 36 5.30 43.77 0.96
C LEU A 36 4.05 44.06 0.09
N LYS A 37 2.86 43.74 0.63
CA LYS A 37 1.56 44.03 0.02
C LYS A 37 0.61 44.80 0.97
N ASP A 38 -0.46 45.33 0.39
CA ASP A 38 -1.52 46.07 1.07
C ASP A 38 -2.38 45.22 2.01
N ASN A 39 -3.03 45.91 2.94
CA ASN A 39 -3.97 45.36 3.90
C ASN A 39 -5.21 44.83 3.14
N ASN A 40 -5.32 43.52 2.89
CA ASN A 40 -6.53 42.74 2.53
C ASN A 40 -6.22 41.34 1.94
N GLU A 41 -4.96 40.93 1.85
CA GLU A 41 -4.57 39.66 1.23
C GLU A 41 -4.91 38.41 2.05
N ASP A 42 -4.75 38.52 3.37
CA ASP A 42 -5.17 37.52 4.33
C ASP A 42 -6.51 37.96 4.92
N LEU A 43 -7.59 37.75 4.16
CA LEU A 43 -8.95 38.19 4.52
C LEU A 43 -9.39 37.66 5.89
N GLY A 44 -8.86 36.51 6.32
CA GLY A 44 -9.13 35.91 7.62
C GLY A 44 -8.15 36.32 8.73
N ASN A 45 -7.08 37.06 8.41
CA ASN A 45 -5.96 37.34 9.29
C ASN A 45 -5.41 36.07 9.99
N VAL A 46 -5.39 34.93 9.27
CA VAL A 46 -5.01 33.62 9.82
C VAL A 46 -3.48 33.43 9.91
N THR A 47 -2.71 34.21 9.15
CA THR A 47 -1.25 34.08 9.10
C THR A 47 -0.57 34.99 10.12
N SER A 48 0.26 34.41 10.98
CA SER A 48 1.08 35.18 11.93
C SER A 48 2.37 35.71 11.29
N MET A 49 2.88 35.02 10.26
CA MET A 49 4.08 35.38 9.51
C MET A 49 3.91 35.06 8.01
N GLN A 50 4.32 35.98 7.14
CA GLN A 50 4.34 35.79 5.69
C GLN A 50 5.72 36.10 5.12
N ILE A 51 6.21 35.24 4.22
CA ILE A 51 7.48 35.43 3.49
C ILE A 51 7.16 35.53 2.00
N TYR A 52 7.29 36.74 1.46
CA TYR A 52 7.01 37.07 0.08
C TYR A 52 8.25 36.94 -0.80
N GLY A 53 8.09 36.29 -1.95
CA GLY A 53 9.11 36.18 -2.99
C GLY A 53 9.18 37.45 -3.84
N ARG A 54 10.22 37.52 -4.67
CA ARG A 54 10.52 38.71 -5.48
C ARG A 54 9.83 38.74 -6.84
N ILE A 55 9.08 37.69 -7.21
CA ILE A 55 8.70 37.43 -8.61
C ILE A 55 7.20 37.65 -8.83
N GLY A 56 6.87 38.53 -9.78
CA GLY A 56 5.50 38.75 -10.25
C GLY A 56 4.53 39.26 -9.17
N ASP A 57 3.27 39.44 -9.55
CA ASP A 57 2.21 39.91 -8.62
C ASP A 57 1.82 38.86 -7.59
N ALA A 58 2.08 37.59 -7.88
CA ALA A 58 1.93 36.47 -6.97
C ALA A 58 3.04 36.36 -5.92
N ARG A 59 4.14 37.15 -6.06
CA ARG A 59 5.27 37.12 -5.12
C ARG A 59 5.88 35.73 -4.96
N ALA A 60 5.94 35.00 -6.07
CA ALA A 60 6.41 33.62 -6.10
C ALA A 60 7.91 33.49 -5.78
N GLY A 61 8.30 32.28 -5.39
CA GLY A 61 9.70 31.91 -5.22
C GLY A 61 10.33 32.39 -3.92
N SER A 62 9.52 32.65 -2.88
CA SER A 62 10.02 32.84 -1.53
C SER A 62 10.73 31.57 -1.03
N LYS A 63 11.85 31.75 -0.31
CA LYS A 63 12.65 30.65 0.25
C LYS A 63 13.16 31.06 1.62
N LEU A 64 12.96 30.18 2.58
CA LEU A 64 13.65 30.21 3.85
C LEU A 64 14.89 29.32 3.72
N THR A 65 16.06 29.96 3.62
CA THR A 65 17.34 29.28 3.43
C THR A 65 18.06 29.06 4.77
N PHE A 66 18.79 27.96 4.89
CA PHE A 66 19.55 27.61 6.08
C PHE A 66 21.03 27.41 5.73
N GLY A 67 21.93 27.87 6.62
CA GLY A 67 23.37 27.76 6.43
C GLY A 67 23.94 28.72 5.37
N ASP A 68 25.01 28.29 4.71
CA ASP A 68 25.84 29.04 3.74
C ASP A 68 25.23 29.11 2.32
N PHE A 69 23.91 29.22 2.21
CA PHE A 69 23.20 29.17 0.94
C PHE A 69 23.78 30.12 -0.12
N GLY A 70 24.17 29.58 -1.29
CA GLY A 70 24.57 30.38 -2.45
C GLY A 70 26.03 30.84 -2.50
N GLN A 71 26.94 30.28 -1.70
CA GLN A 71 28.38 30.61 -1.81
C GLN A 71 28.99 30.12 -3.15
N TYR A 72 29.64 31.04 -3.88
CA TYR A 72 30.14 30.89 -5.26
C TYR A 72 31.08 29.68 -5.47
N ALA A 73 31.86 29.29 -4.48
CA ALA A 73 32.80 28.18 -4.60
C ALA A 73 32.12 26.81 -4.80
N ASN A 74 30.82 26.71 -4.45
CA ASN A 74 30.09 25.44 -4.36
C ASN A 74 28.87 25.34 -5.30
N GLN A 75 28.67 26.32 -6.20
CA GLN A 75 27.67 26.42 -7.29
C GLN A 75 26.36 25.61 -7.14
N GLY A 76 25.74 25.64 -5.97
CA GLY A 76 24.59 24.79 -5.69
C GLY A 76 23.72 25.35 -4.58
N TRP A 77 22.43 25.05 -4.66
CA TRP A 77 21.46 25.39 -3.63
C TRP A 77 21.71 24.47 -2.43
N ASN A 78 21.94 25.05 -1.24
CA ASN A 78 22.28 24.27 -0.04
C ASN A 78 21.03 23.69 0.63
N VAL A 79 20.50 24.35 1.67
CA VAL A 79 19.28 23.90 2.36
C VAL A 79 18.24 25.02 2.33
N PHE A 80 17.01 24.70 1.92
CA PHE A 80 15.91 25.65 1.96
C PHE A 80 14.53 24.97 2.01
N ALA A 81 13.53 25.71 2.47
CA ALA A 81 12.11 25.42 2.29
C ALA A 81 11.42 26.60 1.59
N GLY A 82 10.54 26.34 0.62
CA GLY A 82 9.80 27.40 -0.08
C GLY A 82 9.37 26.98 -1.48
N GLU A 83 9.23 27.94 -2.39
CA GLU A 83 8.84 27.68 -3.78
C GLU A 83 10.05 27.71 -4.71
N TYR A 84 10.23 26.65 -5.51
CA TYR A 84 11.25 26.60 -6.54
C TYR A 84 10.74 27.15 -7.88
N GLY A 85 11.66 27.72 -8.67
CA GLY A 85 11.37 28.28 -9.98
C GLY A 85 10.99 29.77 -9.94
N THR A 86 10.38 30.23 -11.04
CA THR A 86 10.02 31.64 -11.28
C THR A 86 8.52 31.87 -11.45
N THR A 87 7.71 30.86 -11.22
CA THR A 87 6.25 30.92 -11.31
C THR A 87 5.66 30.59 -9.96
N ASP A 88 4.44 31.07 -9.73
CA ASP A 88 3.63 30.63 -8.60
C ASP A 88 3.20 29.18 -8.85
N THR A 89 3.93 28.23 -8.28
CA THR A 89 3.69 26.80 -8.52
C THR A 89 2.65 26.22 -7.57
N ASP A 90 2.31 26.93 -6.49
CA ASP A 90 1.57 26.41 -5.34
C ASP A 90 2.19 25.11 -4.76
N GLN A 91 3.49 24.88 -5.00
CA GLN A 91 4.20 23.68 -4.56
C GLN A 91 5.21 24.03 -3.48
N LEU A 92 5.14 23.33 -2.35
CA LEU A 92 6.18 23.37 -1.32
C LEU A 92 7.38 22.51 -1.75
N TRP A 93 8.55 23.13 -1.75
CA TRP A 93 9.83 22.47 -1.93
C TRP A 93 10.54 22.36 -0.59
N LEU A 94 10.91 21.13 -0.24
CA LEU A 94 11.85 20.83 0.82
C LEU A 94 13.13 20.36 0.14
N HIS A 95 14.23 21.08 0.35
CA HIS A 95 15.48 20.81 -0.36
C HIS A 95 16.64 20.79 0.61
N GLY A 96 17.39 19.70 0.56
CA GLY A 96 18.73 19.61 1.12
C GLY A 96 19.69 19.06 0.06
N LYS A 97 20.80 19.76 -0.15
CA LYS A 97 21.83 19.40 -1.15
C LYS A 97 22.32 17.95 -1.04
N LEU A 98 22.37 17.41 0.18
CA LEU A 98 22.79 16.04 0.48
C LEU A 98 21.65 15.16 0.99
N GLY A 99 20.41 15.54 0.69
CA GLY A 99 19.21 14.82 1.10
C GLY A 99 18.48 15.44 2.29
N ILE A 100 17.58 14.66 2.90
CA ILE A 100 16.61 15.12 3.91
C ILE A 100 16.45 14.05 4.98
N TYR A 101 16.36 14.47 6.24
CA TYR A 101 16.04 13.62 7.39
C TYR A 101 14.74 14.09 8.04
N MET A 102 13.89 13.14 8.43
CA MET A 102 12.68 13.35 9.22
C MET A 102 12.85 12.66 10.57
N THR A 103 12.90 13.47 11.63
CA THR A 103 13.27 13.00 12.98
C THR A 103 12.19 13.32 14.00
N THR A 104 12.15 12.55 15.09
CA THR A 104 11.27 12.78 16.24
C THR A 104 12.07 12.72 17.56
N ASN A 105 11.36 12.88 18.69
CA ASN A 105 11.92 12.97 20.04
C ASN A 105 12.70 14.28 20.32
N GLY A 106 13.01 14.54 21.60
CA GLY A 106 13.50 15.83 22.09
C GLY A 106 14.87 16.25 21.55
N TYR A 107 15.69 15.30 21.11
CA TYR A 107 17.03 15.56 20.53
C TYR A 107 17.10 15.24 19.04
N ALA A 108 15.96 15.08 18.36
CA ALA A 108 15.88 14.66 16.97
C ALA A 108 16.60 13.32 16.69
N ASN A 109 16.93 12.55 17.71
CA ASN A 109 17.79 11.38 17.62
C ASN A 109 17.09 10.14 17.04
N ASN A 110 15.77 10.18 16.87
CA ASN A 110 14.99 9.10 16.26
C ASN A 110 14.65 9.44 14.81
N VAL A 111 15.33 8.80 13.85
CA VAL A 111 15.13 8.96 12.41
C VAL A 111 13.96 8.09 11.95
N VAL A 112 12.87 8.75 11.54
CA VAL A 112 11.65 8.08 11.05
C VAL A 112 11.74 7.80 9.55
N ALA A 113 12.29 8.74 8.79
CA ALA A 113 12.52 8.59 7.36
C ALA A 113 13.68 9.46 6.89
N TYR A 114 14.39 9.04 5.85
CA TYR A 114 15.45 9.85 5.28
C TYR A 114 15.75 9.48 3.82
N TYR A 115 16.38 10.42 3.13
CA TYR A 115 17.05 10.20 1.86
C TYR A 115 18.42 10.83 1.95
N ASN A 116 19.47 10.05 1.72
CA ASN A 116 20.85 10.51 1.73
C ASN A 116 21.59 9.84 0.57
N PRO A 117 21.60 10.45 -0.63
CA PRO A 117 22.15 9.83 -1.83
C PRO A 117 23.67 9.60 -1.79
N ALA A 118 24.39 10.22 -0.85
CA ALA A 118 25.81 9.93 -0.66
C ALA A 118 26.03 8.54 -0.04
N SER A 119 25.03 8.06 0.71
CA SER A 119 25.04 6.79 1.43
C SER A 119 24.19 5.72 0.75
N ASN A 120 22.97 6.09 0.37
CA ASN A 120 21.95 5.19 -0.15
C ASN A 120 21.04 5.96 -1.11
N THR A 121 20.80 5.40 -2.30
CA THR A 121 19.90 5.98 -3.30
C THR A 121 18.42 5.78 -2.96
N ASN A 122 18.10 4.99 -1.94
CA ASN A 122 16.73 4.73 -1.52
C ASN A 122 16.23 5.80 -0.54
N PHE A 123 14.93 6.13 -0.65
CA PHE A 123 14.23 6.84 0.41
C PHE A 123 13.78 5.81 1.46
N VAL A 124 14.35 5.88 2.66
CA VAL A 124 14.22 4.87 3.71
C VAL A 124 13.17 5.30 4.74
N PHE A 125 12.37 4.35 5.21
CA PHE A 125 11.41 4.53 6.30
C PHE A 125 11.68 3.50 7.40
N ASN A 126 12.02 3.95 8.61
CA ASN A 126 12.30 3.10 9.78
C ASN A 126 11.04 2.77 10.60
N THR A 127 9.87 2.85 9.95
CA THR A 127 8.56 2.61 10.57
C THR A 127 7.61 1.94 9.58
N ASN A 128 6.52 1.39 10.10
CA ASN A 128 5.49 0.76 9.27
C ASN A 128 4.77 1.80 8.41
N LEU A 129 4.64 1.50 7.12
CA LEU A 129 3.88 2.32 6.18
C LEU A 129 2.46 1.78 6.00
N ARG A 130 1.47 2.68 6.10
CA ARG A 130 0.08 2.40 5.71
C ARG A 130 -0.26 3.23 4.47
N VAL A 131 -0.49 2.55 3.36
CA VAL A 131 -0.78 3.17 2.06
C VAL A 131 -2.04 2.55 1.44
N ASN A 132 -2.74 3.31 0.60
CA ASN A 132 -3.92 2.78 -0.11
C ASN A 132 -3.54 1.97 -1.35
N GLY A 133 -2.36 2.22 -1.92
CA GLY A 133 -1.85 1.52 -3.10
C GLY A 133 -0.44 1.96 -3.46
N VAL A 134 0.26 1.12 -4.21
CA VAL A 134 1.61 1.37 -4.73
C VAL A 134 1.63 0.97 -6.20
N ASN A 135 2.06 1.88 -7.07
CA ASN A 135 2.36 1.58 -8.47
C ASN A 135 3.88 1.60 -8.65
N ILE A 136 4.43 0.50 -9.18
CA ILE A 136 5.87 0.36 -9.44
C ILE A 136 6.11 0.52 -10.94
N THR A 137 6.98 1.44 -11.33
CA THR A 137 7.32 1.66 -12.73
C THR A 137 8.07 0.44 -13.28
N SER A 138 7.54 -0.18 -14.33
CA SER A 138 8.06 -1.43 -14.91
C SER A 138 8.07 -1.40 -16.46
N ASP A 139 8.18 -0.18 -17.02
CA ASP A 139 8.19 0.09 -18.46
C ASP A 139 9.44 -0.50 -19.14
N ALA A 140 9.30 -0.98 -20.38
CA ALA A 140 10.40 -1.60 -21.13
C ALA A 140 11.59 -0.65 -21.34
N ARG A 141 11.38 0.67 -21.39
CA ARG A 141 12.45 1.68 -21.53
C ARG A 141 13.38 1.77 -20.32
N LEU A 142 12.97 1.22 -19.18
CA LEU A 142 13.76 1.18 -17.95
C LEU A 142 14.41 -0.20 -17.73
N LYS A 143 14.33 -1.11 -18.71
CA LYS A 143 14.83 -2.48 -18.59
C LYS A 143 15.81 -2.79 -19.71
N GLU A 144 16.84 -3.54 -19.35
CA GLU A 144 17.81 -4.15 -20.24
C GLU A 144 18.03 -5.60 -19.79
N ASN A 145 18.58 -6.44 -20.68
CA ASN A 145 18.91 -7.85 -20.38
C ASN A 145 17.73 -8.67 -19.82
N VAL A 146 16.55 -8.56 -20.45
CA VAL A 146 15.34 -9.29 -20.03
C VAL A 146 15.44 -10.75 -20.45
N GLU A 147 15.53 -11.64 -19.46
CA GLU A 147 15.65 -13.10 -19.65
C GLU A 147 14.48 -13.85 -19.01
N SER A 148 14.24 -15.09 -19.45
CA SER A 148 13.26 -15.99 -18.84
C SER A 148 13.80 -16.61 -17.55
N LEU A 149 12.95 -16.67 -16.52
CA LEU A 149 13.27 -17.35 -15.27
C LEU A 149 13.48 -18.85 -15.49
N GLN A 150 14.56 -19.39 -14.92
CA GLN A 150 14.92 -20.81 -15.04
C GLN A 150 14.57 -21.57 -13.75
N ASN A 151 13.91 -22.73 -13.88
CA ASN A 151 13.53 -23.62 -12.79
C ASN A 151 12.90 -22.92 -11.55
N PRO A 152 11.91 -22.02 -11.76
CA PRO A 152 11.33 -21.22 -10.67
C PRO A 152 10.70 -22.08 -9.57
N LEU A 153 10.13 -23.25 -9.91
CA LEU A 153 9.55 -24.14 -8.91
C LEU A 153 10.62 -24.68 -7.94
N ALA A 154 11.73 -25.19 -8.48
CA ALA A 154 12.83 -25.72 -7.68
C ALA A 154 13.49 -24.67 -6.78
N LEU A 155 13.49 -23.39 -7.19
CA LEU A 155 13.95 -22.28 -6.35
C LEU A 155 12.99 -22.03 -5.18
N LEU A 156 11.68 -22.01 -5.45
CA LEU A 156 10.67 -21.81 -4.41
C LEU A 156 10.58 -22.97 -3.41
N GLU A 157 10.93 -24.20 -3.81
CA GLU A 157 10.99 -25.35 -2.91
C GLU A 157 12.10 -25.25 -1.85
N GLN A 158 13.12 -24.41 -2.09
CA GLN A 158 14.25 -24.22 -1.18
C GLN A 158 14.02 -23.12 -0.14
N VAL A 159 12.97 -22.30 -0.29
CA VAL A 159 12.68 -21.21 0.64
C VAL A 159 11.63 -21.62 1.68
N ASN A 160 11.88 -21.26 2.93
CA ASN A 160 11.02 -21.64 4.06
C ASN A 160 10.35 -20.42 4.68
N GLY A 161 9.02 -20.45 4.75
CA GLY A 161 8.25 -19.46 5.51
C GLY A 161 8.47 -19.65 7.01
N VAL A 162 8.64 -18.55 7.73
CA VAL A 162 8.84 -18.50 9.18
C VAL A 162 7.80 -17.60 9.85
N SER A 163 7.62 -17.78 11.15
CA SER A 163 6.85 -16.85 11.97
C SER A 163 7.73 -16.22 13.03
N TYR A 164 7.62 -14.90 13.19
CA TYR A 164 8.50 -14.10 14.05
C TYR A 164 7.77 -12.90 14.66
N SER A 165 8.39 -12.30 15.68
CA SER A 165 8.09 -10.96 16.21
C SER A 165 9.36 -10.11 16.08
N TYR A 166 9.24 -8.79 16.11
CA TYR A 166 10.44 -7.94 16.08
C TYR A 166 11.11 -7.90 17.44
N ASN A 167 12.43 -7.74 17.43
CA ASN A 167 13.18 -7.31 18.60
C ASN A 167 13.08 -5.79 18.71
N LEU A 168 12.45 -5.30 19.79
CA LEU A 168 12.23 -3.87 19.99
C LEU A 168 13.54 -3.09 20.11
N SER A 169 14.54 -3.61 20.86
CA SER A 169 15.80 -2.88 21.06
C SER A 169 16.54 -2.67 19.73
N THR A 170 16.57 -3.69 18.88
CA THR A 170 17.17 -3.58 17.54
C THR A 170 16.40 -2.62 16.63
N LEU A 171 15.07 -2.50 16.77
CA LEU A 171 14.30 -1.50 16.04
C LEU A 171 14.62 -0.08 16.50
N GLU A 172 14.80 0.11 17.80
CA GLU A 172 15.18 1.40 18.39
C GLU A 172 16.59 1.79 17.96
N GLU A 173 17.57 0.88 18.07
CA GLU A 173 18.95 1.08 17.60
C GLU A 173 19.01 1.49 16.12
N ASN A 174 18.23 0.85 15.24
CA ASN A 174 18.19 1.20 13.82
C ASN A 174 17.58 2.59 13.54
N ARG A 175 16.85 3.17 14.49
CA ARG A 175 16.29 4.52 14.41
C ARG A 175 17.21 5.56 15.02
N GLU A 176 18.17 5.16 15.84
CA GLU A 176 19.12 6.09 16.42
C GLU A 176 19.97 6.74 15.32
N GLN A 177 20.22 8.03 15.48
CA GLN A 177 21.15 8.74 14.61
C GLN A 177 22.53 8.11 14.73
N ASP A 178 23.17 7.85 13.59
CA ASP A 178 24.61 7.59 13.55
C ASP A 178 25.34 8.84 14.06
N GLU A 179 25.87 8.78 15.29
CA GLU A 179 26.59 9.88 15.93
C GLU A 179 27.73 10.42 15.04
N SER A 180 28.31 9.59 14.16
CA SER A 180 29.35 10.01 13.22
C SER A 180 28.84 10.92 12.10
N LYS A 181 27.55 10.84 11.74
CA LYS A 181 26.92 11.65 10.68
C LYS A 181 26.42 13.01 11.17
N PHE A 182 26.28 13.19 12.49
CA PHE A 182 25.79 14.43 13.12
C PHE A 182 26.78 15.05 14.13
N SER A 183 28.00 14.53 14.21
CA SER A 183 29.07 15.06 15.06
C SER A 183 29.48 16.47 14.64
N ALA A 184 28.76 17.47 15.14
CA ALA A 184 29.42 18.65 15.63
C ALA A 184 29.90 18.29 17.04
N THR A 185 31.22 18.15 17.20
CA THR A 185 31.86 18.31 18.51
C THR A 185 31.20 19.51 19.17
N LEU A 186 30.37 19.29 20.19
CA LEU A 186 29.83 20.36 20.99
C LEU A 186 31.04 21.09 21.55
N ASP A 187 31.35 22.25 20.98
CA ASP A 187 32.28 23.18 21.58
C ASP A 187 31.67 23.52 22.95
N ASN A 188 32.19 22.89 24.00
CA ASN A 188 31.87 23.17 25.40
C ASN A 188 32.42 24.55 25.79
N GLY A 189 32.07 25.58 25.01
CA GLY A 189 32.42 26.97 25.18
C GLY A 189 31.35 27.77 25.94
N ILE A 190 30.44 27.11 26.66
CA ILE A 190 29.59 27.77 27.65
C ILE A 190 29.96 27.21 29.03
N SER A 191 31.08 27.71 29.56
CA SER A 191 31.32 27.76 30.99
C SER A 191 30.37 28.79 31.60
N GLY A 192 29.09 28.42 31.71
CA GLY A 192 28.08 29.15 32.46
C GLY A 192 28.18 28.75 33.92
N SER A 193 28.85 29.60 34.70
CA SER A 193 28.78 29.70 36.16
C SER A 193 27.49 29.11 36.74
N SER A 194 27.61 28.00 37.49
CA SER A 194 26.60 27.50 38.40
C SER A 194 26.31 28.54 39.48
N SER A 195 25.27 29.34 39.28
CA SER A 195 24.57 29.97 40.39
C SER A 195 23.31 29.15 40.65
N ASP A 196 23.26 28.53 41.83
CA ASP A 196 22.07 27.90 42.38
C ASP A 196 20.91 28.90 42.42
N SER A 197 20.10 28.90 41.38
CA SER A 197 18.76 29.44 41.41
C SER A 197 17.81 28.28 41.17
N GLU A 198 17.08 27.87 42.22
CA GLU A 198 15.87 27.07 42.05
C GLU A 198 14.92 27.89 41.16
N GLU A 199 14.94 27.65 39.86
CA GLU A 199 13.91 28.15 38.95
C GLU A 199 12.59 27.52 39.38
N ILE A 200 11.71 28.34 39.97
CA ILE A 200 10.32 27.97 40.23
C ILE A 200 9.66 27.81 38.86
N MET A 201 9.70 26.59 38.34
CA MET A 201 9.07 26.22 37.09
C MET A 201 7.56 26.46 37.20
N ASP A 202 6.99 27.27 36.31
CA ASP A 202 5.58 27.64 36.41
C ASP A 202 4.65 26.41 36.24
N ALA A 203 3.41 26.55 36.73
CA ALA A 203 2.43 25.46 36.69
C ALA A 203 2.13 24.98 35.25
N ALA A 204 2.25 25.86 34.24
CA ALA A 204 2.03 25.52 32.84
C ALA A 204 3.15 24.63 32.28
N THR A 205 4.39 24.93 32.66
CA THR A 205 5.59 24.17 32.27
C THR A 205 5.58 22.80 32.94
N ILE A 206 5.22 22.71 34.22
CA ILE A 206 5.03 21.44 34.93
C ILE A 206 3.92 20.61 34.26
N ALA A 207 2.78 21.23 33.93
CA ALA A 207 1.68 20.54 33.26
C ALA A 207 2.08 20.02 31.86
N LYS A 208 2.83 20.82 31.08
CA LYS A 208 3.39 20.40 29.79
C LYS A 208 4.32 19.20 29.95
N ILE A 209 5.27 19.26 30.88
CA ILE A 209 6.21 18.16 31.14
C ILE A 209 5.47 16.87 31.50
N ASN A 210 4.45 16.96 32.37
CA ASN A 210 3.66 15.80 32.76
C ASN A 210 2.87 15.22 31.59
N ARG A 211 2.29 16.08 30.73
CA ARG A 211 1.61 15.67 29.51
C ARG A 211 2.57 14.98 28.54
N ASP A 212 3.76 15.54 28.32
CA ASP A 212 4.76 14.97 27.42
C ASP A 212 5.23 13.60 27.92
N LYS A 213 5.45 13.44 29.23
CA LYS A 213 5.75 12.14 29.86
C LYS A 213 4.65 11.10 29.63
N GLN A 214 3.38 11.49 29.77
CA GLN A 214 2.24 10.59 29.53
C GLN A 214 2.15 10.16 28.07
N ILE A 215 2.38 11.09 27.14
CA ILE A 215 2.39 10.81 25.71
C ILE A 215 3.54 9.84 25.37
N GLN A 216 4.74 10.10 25.89
CA GLN A 216 5.89 9.22 25.67
C GLN A 216 5.62 7.79 26.16
N ALA A 217 5.08 7.64 27.38
CA ALA A 217 4.74 6.31 27.91
C ALA A 217 3.71 5.55 27.05
N GLU A 218 2.74 6.26 26.44
CA GLU A 218 1.78 5.64 25.52
C GLU A 218 2.42 5.30 24.17
N ILE A 219 3.38 6.09 23.68
CA ILE A 219 4.18 5.76 22.49
C ILE A 219 4.95 4.46 22.74
N ASP A 220 5.74 4.40 23.82
CA ASP A 220 6.58 3.23 24.16
C ASP A 220 5.72 1.95 24.27
N ARG A 221 4.55 2.08 24.91
CA ARG A 221 3.59 0.97 25.02
C ARG A 221 3.12 0.48 23.66
N ARG A 222 2.80 1.38 22.73
CA ARG A 222 2.33 1.03 21.38
C ARG A 222 3.45 0.41 20.55
N GLU A 223 4.67 0.91 20.66
CA GLU A 223 5.82 0.34 19.97
C GLU A 223 6.13 -1.08 20.46
N ALA A 224 6.11 -1.30 21.78
CA ALA A 224 6.26 -2.64 22.34
C ALA A 224 5.13 -3.61 21.91
N ALA A 225 3.89 -3.13 21.86
CA ALA A 225 2.76 -3.92 21.38
C ALA A 225 2.90 -4.28 19.89
N GLU A 226 3.33 -3.34 19.05
CA GLU A 226 3.57 -3.62 17.63
C GLU A 226 4.78 -4.55 17.43
N ALA A 227 5.88 -4.36 18.17
CA ALA A 227 7.05 -5.23 18.08
C ALA A 227 6.71 -6.69 18.40
N SER A 228 5.96 -6.91 19.49
CA SER A 228 5.52 -8.24 19.95
C SER A 228 4.46 -8.92 19.08
N ARG A 229 3.86 -8.20 18.12
CA ARG A 229 2.89 -8.78 17.18
C ARG A 229 3.54 -9.90 16.36
N LYS A 230 2.89 -11.07 16.33
CA LYS A 230 3.31 -12.21 15.51
C LYS A 230 3.09 -11.91 14.02
N ARG A 231 4.13 -12.16 13.23
CA ARG A 231 4.19 -11.97 11.76
C ARG A 231 4.56 -13.28 11.09
N ILE A 232 4.28 -13.37 9.80
CA ILE A 232 4.69 -14.47 8.92
C ILE A 232 5.48 -13.83 7.77
N GLY A 233 6.60 -14.44 7.40
CA GLY A 233 7.46 -13.97 6.32
C GLY A 233 8.64 -14.89 6.12
N PHE A 234 9.78 -14.33 5.71
CA PHE A 234 11.02 -15.07 5.48
C PHE A 234 12.19 -14.50 6.26
N LEU A 235 13.21 -15.32 6.47
CA LEU A 235 14.50 -14.86 6.96
C LEU A 235 15.36 -14.42 5.78
N ALA A 236 15.81 -13.16 5.76
CA ALA A 236 16.54 -12.59 4.63
C ALA A 236 17.83 -13.37 4.32
N GLN A 237 18.50 -13.89 5.34
CA GLN A 237 19.72 -14.69 5.23
C GLN A 237 19.48 -16.03 4.54
N ASP A 238 18.30 -16.63 4.71
CA ASP A 238 17.96 -17.88 4.02
C ASP A 238 17.55 -17.61 2.58
N ILE A 239 16.81 -16.53 2.33
CA ILE A 239 16.49 -16.09 0.96
C ILE A 239 17.77 -15.77 0.20
N GLN A 240 18.75 -15.06 0.79
CA GLN A 240 19.97 -14.67 0.11
C GLN A 240 20.77 -15.87 -0.44
N LYS A 241 20.71 -17.03 0.22
CA LYS A 241 21.40 -18.25 -0.24
C LYS A 241 20.81 -18.82 -1.53
N VAL A 242 19.53 -18.57 -1.79
CA VAL A 242 18.76 -19.17 -2.90
C VAL A 242 18.43 -18.15 -3.97
N LEU A 243 17.98 -16.95 -3.57
CA LEU A 243 17.53 -15.83 -4.39
C LEU A 243 18.21 -14.54 -3.92
N PRO A 244 19.55 -14.41 -4.08
CA PRO A 244 20.29 -13.24 -3.63
C PRO A 244 19.79 -11.92 -4.22
N GLU A 245 19.21 -11.93 -5.42
CA GLU A 245 18.63 -10.77 -6.09
C GLU A 245 17.40 -10.19 -5.39
N LEU A 246 16.72 -10.97 -4.54
CA LEU A 246 15.58 -10.51 -3.75
C LEU A 246 15.99 -9.94 -2.39
N VAL A 247 17.30 -9.85 -2.11
CA VAL A 247 17.81 -9.39 -0.81
C VAL A 247 18.75 -8.21 -1.00
N GLN A 248 18.47 -7.13 -0.28
CA GLN A 248 19.34 -5.95 -0.22
C GLN A 248 19.94 -5.84 1.18
N THR A 249 21.19 -5.38 1.26
CA THR A 249 21.87 -5.09 2.53
C THR A 249 22.21 -3.61 2.55
N ASP A 250 21.84 -2.91 3.61
CA ASP A 250 22.17 -1.49 3.77
C ASP A 250 23.60 -1.29 4.33
N GLU A 251 24.00 -0.02 4.50
CA GLU A 251 25.32 0.36 5.03
C GLU A 251 25.59 -0.18 6.44
N ASN A 252 24.54 -0.44 7.22
CA ASN A 252 24.63 -0.93 8.59
C ASN A 252 24.61 -2.47 8.65
N GLY A 253 24.58 -3.14 7.49
CA GLY A 253 24.49 -4.61 7.41
C GLY A 253 23.07 -5.15 7.61
N MET A 254 22.04 -4.29 7.65
CA MET A 254 20.65 -4.73 7.78
C MET A 254 20.15 -5.26 6.45
N MET A 255 19.61 -6.49 6.47
CA MET A 255 19.12 -7.17 5.29
C MET A 255 17.60 -7.00 5.14
N SER A 256 17.16 -6.65 3.95
CA SER A 256 15.75 -6.49 3.58
C SER A 256 15.39 -7.34 2.37
N ILE A 257 14.11 -7.69 2.23
CA ILE A 257 13.62 -8.60 1.19
C ILE A 257 12.66 -7.85 0.26
N ASP A 258 12.86 -7.99 -1.05
CA ASP A 258 11.87 -7.64 -2.06
C ASP A 258 10.80 -8.75 -2.15
N TYR A 259 9.74 -8.62 -1.35
CA TYR A 259 8.62 -9.55 -1.36
C TYR A 259 7.85 -9.55 -2.70
N ILE A 260 7.90 -8.46 -3.47
CA ILE A 260 7.18 -8.34 -4.74
C ILE A 260 7.86 -9.16 -5.84
N GLY A 261 9.19 -9.25 -5.79
CA GLY A 261 9.98 -10.07 -6.71
C GLY A 261 9.64 -11.56 -6.69
N PHE A 262 9.01 -12.09 -5.63
CA PHE A 262 8.50 -13.47 -5.61
C PHE A 262 7.29 -13.69 -6.54
N ILE A 263 6.52 -12.65 -6.87
CA ILE A 263 5.29 -12.81 -7.65
C ILE A 263 5.59 -13.40 -9.05
N PRO A 264 6.54 -12.87 -9.84
CA PRO A 264 6.95 -13.50 -11.09
C PRO A 264 7.41 -14.95 -10.94
N LEU A 265 8.18 -15.27 -9.89
CA LEU A 265 8.60 -16.65 -9.63
C LEU A 265 7.38 -17.56 -9.43
N ILE A 266 6.44 -17.17 -8.57
CA ILE A 266 5.21 -17.93 -8.31
C ILE A 266 4.42 -18.14 -9.60
N VAL A 267 4.29 -17.11 -10.44
CA VAL A 267 3.58 -17.19 -11.72
C VAL A 267 4.23 -18.21 -12.65
N GLU A 268 5.56 -18.16 -12.81
CA GLU A 268 6.26 -19.11 -13.67
C GLU A 268 6.24 -20.54 -13.08
N SER A 269 6.34 -20.70 -11.75
CA SER A 269 6.18 -21.99 -11.09
C SER A 269 4.79 -22.60 -11.31
N ILE A 270 3.72 -21.79 -11.30
CA ILE A 270 2.37 -22.26 -11.61
C ILE A 270 2.28 -22.76 -13.05
N LYS A 271 2.92 -22.07 -14.00
CA LYS A 271 2.98 -22.52 -15.40
C LYS A 271 3.74 -23.84 -15.54
N GLU A 272 4.88 -23.97 -14.86
CA GLU A 272 5.69 -25.19 -14.83
C GLU A 272 4.92 -26.38 -14.23
N MET A 273 4.23 -26.15 -13.10
CA MET A 273 3.35 -27.15 -12.50
C MET A 273 2.21 -27.54 -13.45
N GLN A 274 1.60 -26.59 -14.16
CA GLN A 274 0.54 -26.87 -15.13
C GLN A 274 1.02 -27.71 -16.31
N GLN A 275 2.24 -27.46 -16.79
CA GLN A 275 2.87 -28.29 -17.83
C GLN A 275 3.13 -29.71 -17.33
N THR A 276 3.61 -29.85 -16.10
CA THR A 276 3.82 -31.16 -15.45
C THR A 276 2.50 -31.94 -15.34
N ILE A 277 1.40 -31.27 -14.94
CA ILE A 277 0.07 -31.89 -14.87
C ILE A 277 -0.41 -32.36 -16.26
N GLN A 278 -0.19 -31.55 -17.31
CA GLN A 278 -0.55 -31.95 -18.67
C GLN A 278 0.22 -33.19 -19.12
N GLN A 279 1.53 -33.22 -18.91
CA GLN A 279 2.37 -34.38 -19.23
C GLN A 279 1.93 -35.63 -18.45
N GLN A 280 1.62 -35.49 -17.16
CA GLN A 280 1.12 -36.59 -16.34
C GLN A 280 -0.22 -37.12 -16.87
N ASN A 281 -1.14 -36.25 -17.28
CA ASN A 281 -2.41 -36.65 -17.88
C ASN A 281 -2.21 -37.40 -19.21
N GLU A 282 -1.31 -36.94 -20.08
CA GLU A 282 -0.98 -37.65 -21.32
C GLU A 282 -0.41 -39.05 -21.04
N VAL A 283 0.47 -39.17 -20.04
CA VAL A 283 0.98 -40.48 -19.61
C VAL A 283 -0.15 -41.36 -19.08
N ILE A 284 -1.06 -40.81 -18.27
CA ILE A 284 -2.22 -41.54 -17.75
C ILE A 284 -3.11 -42.02 -18.90
N ASP A 285 -3.41 -41.19 -19.89
CA ASP A 285 -4.24 -41.54 -21.04
C ASP A 285 -3.60 -42.66 -21.88
N ASN A 286 -2.29 -42.58 -22.12
CA ASN A 286 -1.54 -43.62 -22.81
C ASN A 286 -1.54 -44.94 -22.04
N LEU A 287 -1.32 -44.89 -20.72
CA LEU A 287 -1.38 -46.08 -19.87
C LEU A 287 -2.79 -46.67 -19.84
N GLN A 288 -3.83 -45.84 -19.78
CA GLN A 288 -5.21 -46.30 -19.85
C GLN A 288 -5.50 -46.99 -21.18
N ALA A 289 -5.04 -46.45 -22.30
CA ALA A 289 -5.24 -47.05 -23.63
C ALA A 289 -4.61 -48.45 -23.77
N LEU A 290 -3.57 -48.77 -22.99
CA LEU A 290 -2.92 -50.09 -22.96
C LEU A 290 -3.67 -51.12 -22.09
N LEU A 291 -4.61 -50.70 -21.25
CA LEU A 291 -5.39 -51.60 -20.39
C LEU A 291 -6.54 -52.27 -21.16
N SER A 292 -6.91 -53.49 -20.75
CA SER A 292 -8.08 -54.16 -21.34
C SER A 292 -9.38 -53.41 -21.03
N PRO A 293 -10.41 -53.51 -21.90
CA PRO A 293 -11.69 -52.82 -21.69
C PRO A 293 -12.35 -53.10 -20.33
N GLU A 294 -12.18 -54.31 -19.79
CA GLU A 294 -12.70 -54.70 -18.46
C GLU A 294 -11.98 -53.98 -17.32
N VAL A 295 -10.66 -53.80 -17.41
CA VAL A 295 -9.87 -53.09 -16.40
C VAL A 295 -10.12 -51.58 -16.48
N GLN A 296 -10.28 -51.01 -17.70
CA GLN A 296 -10.67 -49.62 -17.87
C GLN A 296 -12.05 -49.32 -17.25
N SER A 297 -13.02 -50.23 -17.41
CA SER A 297 -14.35 -50.11 -16.80
C SER A 297 -14.30 -50.15 -15.27
N GLN A 298 -13.40 -50.92 -14.68
CA GLN A 298 -13.22 -50.99 -13.23
C GLN A 298 -12.48 -49.75 -12.68
N LEU A 299 -11.45 -49.24 -13.37
CA LEU A 299 -10.74 -48.01 -12.95
C LEU A 299 -11.63 -46.76 -12.99
N ARG A 300 -12.48 -46.61 -14.01
CA ARG A 300 -13.43 -45.48 -14.08
C ARG A 300 -14.44 -45.48 -12.93
N SER A 301 -14.72 -46.64 -12.34
CA SER A 301 -15.59 -46.74 -11.16
C SER A 301 -14.89 -46.34 -9.85
N SER A 302 -13.55 -46.43 -9.79
CA SER A 302 -12.77 -46.12 -8.58
C SER A 302 -12.23 -44.69 -8.53
N THR A 303 -12.07 -43.99 -9.67
CA THR A 303 -11.62 -42.59 -9.73
C THR A 303 -12.69 -41.54 -9.36
N THR A 304 -13.95 -41.92 -9.18
CA THR A 304 -15.07 -40.99 -8.88
C THR A 304 -15.22 -40.65 -7.38
N SER A 305 -14.23 -41.00 -6.56
CA SER A 305 -14.31 -40.81 -5.10
C SER A 305 -13.54 -39.60 -4.55
N THR A 306 -12.77 -38.88 -5.38
CA THR A 306 -11.92 -37.77 -4.88
C THR A 306 -12.19 -36.38 -5.47
N SER A 307 -13.14 -36.24 -6.40
CA SER A 307 -13.60 -34.92 -6.89
C SER A 307 -14.96 -34.54 -6.30
N ASN A 308 -15.06 -34.55 -4.97
CA ASN A 308 -16.18 -33.94 -4.26
C ASN A 308 -15.78 -32.51 -3.88
N ILE A 309 -15.84 -31.57 -4.82
CA ILE A 309 -16.17 -30.15 -4.64
C ILE A 309 -16.61 -29.63 -6.03
N SER A 310 -17.91 -29.32 -6.15
CA SER A 310 -18.48 -28.32 -7.09
C SER A 310 -18.82 -28.66 -8.56
N ALA A 311 -19.33 -29.85 -8.90
CA ALA A 311 -20.13 -30.02 -10.14
C ALA A 311 -21.64 -30.14 -9.88
N VAL A 312 -22.01 -30.74 -8.73
CA VAL A 312 -23.43 -30.96 -8.36
C VAL A 312 -24.08 -29.67 -7.84
N ASP A 313 -23.33 -28.80 -7.14
CA ASP A 313 -23.88 -27.59 -6.51
C ASP A 313 -24.28 -26.48 -7.49
N SER A 314 -23.71 -26.47 -8.71
CA SER A 314 -24.07 -25.51 -9.76
C SER A 314 -25.36 -25.88 -10.50
N ALA A 315 -25.88 -27.10 -10.31
CA ALA A 315 -27.13 -27.51 -10.93
C ALA A 315 -28.33 -27.09 -10.07
N LYS A 316 -29.29 -26.37 -10.66
CA LYS A 316 -30.48 -25.87 -9.96
C LYS A 316 -31.75 -26.09 -10.75
N LEU A 317 -32.85 -26.31 -10.04
CA LEU A 317 -34.21 -26.34 -10.57
C LEU A 317 -34.95 -25.05 -10.25
N TYR A 318 -35.74 -24.57 -11.21
CA TYR A 318 -36.55 -23.37 -11.09
C TYR A 318 -37.99 -23.67 -11.50
N ASN A 319 -38.92 -23.14 -10.70
CA ASN A 319 -40.34 -23.31 -10.96
C ASN A 319 -40.77 -22.50 -12.20
N ARG A 320 -41.67 -23.07 -13.02
CA ARG A 320 -42.35 -22.40 -14.14
C ARG A 320 -43.87 -22.52 -14.00
N GLU A 321 -44.62 -21.95 -14.94
CA GLU A 321 -46.07 -22.11 -14.96
C GLU A 321 -46.50 -23.57 -15.23
N GLY A 322 -47.70 -23.96 -14.79
CA GLY A 322 -48.26 -25.28 -15.07
C GLY A 322 -47.49 -26.40 -14.40
N ALA A 323 -47.12 -27.45 -15.14
CA ALA A 323 -46.29 -28.56 -14.67
C ALA A 323 -44.81 -28.42 -15.11
N SER A 324 -44.46 -27.39 -15.88
CA SER A 324 -43.12 -27.22 -16.44
C SER A 324 -42.11 -26.73 -15.39
N VAL A 325 -40.82 -26.96 -15.67
CA VAL A 325 -39.68 -26.46 -14.87
C VAL A 325 -38.55 -26.02 -15.79
N SER A 326 -37.69 -25.13 -15.32
CA SER A 326 -36.40 -24.85 -15.97
C SER A 326 -35.24 -25.24 -15.07
N TYR A 327 -34.07 -25.46 -15.65
CA TYR A 327 -32.92 -25.97 -14.93
C TYR A 327 -31.62 -25.30 -15.39
N THR A 328 -30.57 -25.47 -14.59
CA THR A 328 -29.19 -25.18 -14.96
C THR A 328 -28.36 -26.44 -14.72
N LEU A 329 -27.41 -26.73 -15.60
CA LEU A 329 -26.48 -27.85 -15.47
C LEU A 329 -25.04 -27.30 -15.40
N PRO A 330 -24.11 -28.02 -14.77
CA PRO A 330 -22.69 -27.71 -14.87
C PRO A 330 -22.22 -27.75 -16.33
N ALA A 331 -21.13 -27.05 -16.62
CA ALA A 331 -20.51 -27.03 -17.95
C ALA A 331 -20.09 -28.44 -18.44
N THR A 332 -19.78 -29.35 -17.51
CA THR A 332 -19.37 -30.72 -17.78
C THR A 332 -20.13 -31.70 -16.88
N PHE A 333 -20.82 -32.67 -17.48
CA PHE A 333 -21.44 -33.81 -16.81
C PHE A 333 -21.46 -35.03 -17.75
N VAL A 334 -21.56 -36.24 -17.20
CA VAL A 334 -21.68 -37.52 -17.92
C VAL A 334 -23.14 -37.84 -18.26
N SER A 335 -24.06 -37.60 -17.32
CA SER A 335 -25.50 -37.78 -17.53
C SER A 335 -26.33 -36.82 -16.66
N ALA A 336 -27.42 -36.29 -17.19
CA ALA A 336 -28.37 -35.49 -16.43
C ALA A 336 -29.80 -35.98 -16.68
N SER A 337 -30.63 -35.99 -15.65
CA SER A 337 -32.05 -36.34 -15.78
C SER A 337 -32.92 -35.62 -14.76
N LEU A 338 -34.13 -35.27 -15.19
CA LEU A 338 -35.20 -34.82 -14.32
C LEU A 338 -36.14 -35.99 -14.05
N GLN A 339 -36.33 -36.33 -12.78
CA GLN A 339 -37.25 -37.37 -12.35
C GLN A 339 -38.39 -36.75 -11.54
N ILE A 340 -39.62 -37.06 -11.93
CA ILE A 340 -40.83 -36.56 -11.27
C ILE A 340 -41.45 -37.72 -10.50
N PHE A 341 -41.67 -37.50 -9.21
CA PHE A 341 -42.28 -38.46 -8.29
C PHE A 341 -43.63 -37.96 -7.81
N ASP A 342 -44.54 -38.88 -7.54
CA ASP A 342 -45.74 -38.56 -6.75
C ASP A 342 -45.38 -38.37 -5.26
N VAL A 343 -46.35 -37.96 -4.44
CA VAL A 343 -46.14 -37.76 -2.98
C VAL A 343 -45.79 -39.05 -2.23
N THR A 344 -46.02 -40.22 -2.82
CA THR A 344 -45.67 -41.52 -2.24
C THR A 344 -44.24 -41.94 -2.60
N GLY A 345 -43.55 -41.18 -3.45
CA GLY A 345 -42.19 -41.45 -3.91
C GLY A 345 -42.11 -42.37 -5.13
N LYS A 346 -43.24 -42.69 -5.78
CA LYS A 346 -43.24 -43.50 -7.00
C LYS A 346 -42.84 -42.63 -8.20
N PRO A 347 -41.90 -43.07 -9.06
CA PRO A 347 -41.53 -42.31 -10.25
C PRO A 347 -42.70 -42.30 -11.26
N VAL A 348 -43.11 -41.10 -11.63
CA VAL A 348 -44.20 -40.84 -12.59
C VAL A 348 -43.63 -40.55 -13.97
N LYS A 349 -42.48 -39.85 -14.06
CA LYS A 349 -41.83 -39.53 -15.33
C LYS A 349 -40.33 -39.36 -15.16
N VAL A 350 -39.55 -39.80 -16.13
CA VAL A 350 -38.09 -39.62 -16.20
C VAL A 350 -37.75 -39.00 -17.55
N ILE A 351 -37.02 -37.89 -17.51
CA ILE A 351 -36.67 -37.09 -18.69
C ILE A 351 -35.16 -36.92 -18.70
N LYS A 352 -34.50 -37.37 -19.77
CA LYS A 352 -33.06 -37.14 -19.97
C LYS A 352 -32.83 -35.69 -20.40
N LEU A 353 -31.77 -35.08 -19.87
CA LEU A 353 -31.40 -33.70 -20.15
C LEU A 353 -30.04 -33.68 -20.85
N ASP A 354 -29.94 -32.87 -21.90
CA ASP A 354 -28.75 -32.72 -22.72
C ASP A 354 -28.29 -31.24 -22.72
N ASN A 355 -27.06 -30.97 -23.14
CA ASN A 355 -26.48 -29.61 -23.28
C ASN A 355 -27.12 -28.77 -24.42
N GLY A 356 -28.35 -29.08 -24.82
CA GLY A 356 -29.08 -28.37 -25.87
C GLY A 356 -29.44 -26.94 -25.48
N SER A 357 -29.84 -26.14 -26.46
CA SER A 357 -30.17 -24.71 -26.31
C SER A 357 -31.44 -24.41 -25.49
N SER A 358 -32.19 -25.43 -25.04
CA SER A 358 -33.36 -25.26 -24.18
C SER A 358 -33.09 -25.75 -22.76
N ASN A 359 -33.11 -24.82 -21.82
CA ASN A 359 -33.01 -25.08 -20.38
C ASN A 359 -34.39 -25.28 -19.71
N VAL A 360 -35.41 -25.58 -20.51
CA VAL A 360 -36.81 -25.74 -20.07
C VAL A 360 -37.30 -27.15 -20.39
N VAL A 361 -37.94 -27.77 -19.40
CA VAL A 361 -38.68 -29.02 -19.57
C VAL A 361 -40.16 -28.70 -19.54
N GLU A 362 -40.80 -28.81 -20.70
CA GLU A 362 -42.25 -28.67 -20.82
C GLU A 362 -42.94 -29.98 -20.40
N VAL A 363 -43.83 -29.89 -19.42
CA VAL A 363 -44.62 -31.03 -18.93
C VAL A 363 -46.09 -30.67 -19.06
N SER A 364 -46.84 -31.49 -19.81
CA SER A 364 -48.27 -31.27 -19.94
C SER A 364 -49.01 -31.67 -18.67
N ARG A 365 -49.96 -30.83 -18.23
CA ARG A 365 -50.88 -31.12 -17.10
C ARG A 365 -51.71 -32.37 -17.38
N SER A 366 -52.05 -32.64 -18.64
CA SER A 366 -52.82 -33.83 -19.03
C SER A 366 -52.02 -35.13 -18.89
N GLU A 367 -50.69 -35.05 -18.96
CA GLU A 367 -49.81 -36.22 -18.86
C GLU A 367 -49.44 -36.53 -17.41
N LEU A 368 -49.26 -35.49 -16.58
CA LEU A 368 -48.85 -35.66 -15.19
C LEU A 368 -50.04 -35.82 -14.23
N GLY A 369 -51.18 -35.23 -14.56
CA GLY A 369 -52.34 -35.13 -13.68
C GLY A 369 -52.24 -34.00 -12.66
N TYR A 370 -53.28 -33.88 -11.84
CA TYR A 370 -53.39 -32.84 -10.81
C TYR A 370 -52.96 -33.38 -9.44
N GLY A 371 -52.26 -32.57 -8.66
CA GLY A 371 -51.77 -32.97 -7.35
C GLY A 371 -50.39 -32.42 -7.02
N THR A 372 -49.79 -32.92 -5.95
CA THR A 372 -48.44 -32.54 -5.54
C THR A 372 -47.44 -33.54 -6.11
N PHE A 373 -46.36 -33.02 -6.69
CA PHE A 373 -45.27 -33.79 -7.27
C PHE A 373 -43.92 -33.28 -6.76
N ILE A 374 -42.93 -34.17 -6.73
CA ILE A 374 -41.56 -33.85 -6.34
C ILE A 374 -40.68 -34.02 -7.58
N TYR A 375 -40.10 -32.92 -8.03
CA TYR A 375 -39.19 -32.86 -9.16
C TYR A 375 -37.77 -32.95 -8.61
N THR A 376 -37.02 -33.94 -9.04
CA THR A 376 -35.66 -34.15 -8.57
C THR A 376 -34.71 -34.15 -9.76
N LEU A 377 -33.72 -33.25 -9.73
CA LEU A 377 -32.66 -33.18 -10.72
C LEU A 377 -31.53 -34.10 -10.29
N PHE A 378 -31.13 -35.00 -11.18
CA PHE A 378 -29.98 -35.86 -11.01
C PHE A 378 -28.90 -35.48 -12.02
N VAL A 379 -27.67 -35.35 -11.55
CA VAL A 379 -26.47 -35.16 -12.37
C VAL A 379 -25.46 -36.22 -11.96
N ASP A 380 -24.97 -36.99 -12.92
CA ASP A 380 -24.00 -38.08 -12.74
C ASP A 380 -24.42 -39.09 -11.65
N GLY A 381 -25.72 -39.43 -11.66
CA GLY A 381 -26.32 -40.36 -10.70
C GLY A 381 -26.53 -39.80 -9.29
N LYS A 382 -26.08 -38.56 -9.00
CA LYS A 382 -26.28 -37.89 -7.71
C LYS A 382 -27.45 -36.92 -7.76
N LYS A 383 -28.19 -36.83 -6.65
CA LYS A 383 -29.27 -35.85 -6.47
C LYS A 383 -28.66 -34.45 -6.36
N ALA A 384 -28.98 -33.57 -7.31
CA ALA A 384 -28.46 -32.22 -7.36
C ALA A 384 -29.42 -31.17 -6.76
N ASP A 385 -30.70 -31.24 -7.10
CA ASP A 385 -31.70 -30.32 -6.55
C ASP A 385 -33.08 -30.98 -6.48
N THR A 386 -33.99 -30.40 -5.71
CA THR A 386 -35.36 -30.90 -5.55
C THR A 386 -36.36 -29.76 -5.42
N LEU A 387 -37.43 -29.82 -6.20
CA LEU A 387 -38.52 -28.84 -6.20
C LEU A 387 -39.86 -29.56 -5.97
N LYS A 388 -40.57 -29.15 -4.91
CA LYS A 388 -41.94 -29.60 -4.67
C LYS A 388 -42.91 -28.68 -5.41
N LYS A 389 -43.82 -29.26 -6.19
CA LYS A 389 -44.73 -28.50 -7.04
C LYS A 389 -46.15 -29.03 -6.96
N TYR A 390 -47.10 -28.12 -6.80
CA TYR A 390 -48.53 -28.43 -6.88
C TYR A 390 -49.05 -28.05 -8.26
N VAL A 391 -49.64 -29.02 -8.96
CA VAL A 391 -50.27 -28.84 -10.28
C VAL A 391 -51.77 -28.83 -10.06
N SER A 392 -52.38 -27.66 -10.23
CA SER A 392 -53.83 -27.47 -10.18
C SER A 392 -54.45 -27.50 -11.58
N LEU A 393 -55.79 -27.59 -11.62
CA LEU A 393 -56.60 -27.36 -12.82
C LEU A 393 -56.20 -26.07 -13.54
#